data_AF-A0A971GE75-F1
#
_entry.id   AF-A0A971GE75-F1
#
_cell.length_a   1.000
_cell.length_b   1.000
_cell.length_c   1.000
_cell.angle_alpha   90.00
_cell.angle_beta   90.00
_cell.angle_gamma   90.00
#
_symmetry.space_group_name_H-M   'P 1'
#
loop_
_entity.id
_entity.type
_entity.pdbx_description
1 polymer ?
#
loop_
_entity_poly.entity_id
_entity_poly.type
_entity_poly.pdbx_seq_one_letter_code
_entity_poly.pdbx_strand_id
1 'polypeptide(L)'
;MGIFNRRKRIHFNIATLKKNDITILTLDERWNKLFQIIPISAEVKKRQDSLNRLLAQESRLYQEKNSIEPEKKKVMNTIMSLTTEAFEKNNEDAKLMLQKSKQRIEALNKRSEELEEELFAKQEEIRNANFRLLEGTVRHVYSVMLKSRRKELLLEKEIDSLKKKLKELQTQRQSISTDWTVVYSFFHALLGAEELTKLDQLFLKSEVESYEISESGSNEKN
;
A
#
# COMPACT_ATOMS: atom_id res chain seq x y z
N MET A 1 8.46 28.64 -11.15
CA MET A 1 8.80 27.83 -12.34
C MET A 1 8.76 26.35 -11.98
N GLY A 2 7.82 25.60 -12.55
CA GLY A 2 7.63 24.18 -12.28
C GLY A 2 8.69 23.33 -12.99
N ILE A 3 9.53 22.67 -12.20
CA ILE A 3 10.69 21.95 -12.72
C ILE A 3 10.59 20.46 -12.32
N PHE A 4 10.61 19.61 -13.35
CA PHE A 4 10.75 18.14 -13.38
C PHE A 4 9.58 17.27 -12.90
N ASN A 5 8.62 17.03 -13.81
CA ASN A 5 7.85 15.79 -13.83
C ASN A 5 8.05 15.03 -15.15
N ARG A 6 9.30 14.72 -15.51
CA ARG A 6 9.54 13.65 -16.50
C ARG A 6 9.31 12.33 -15.77
N ARG A 7 8.10 11.78 -15.89
CA ARG A 7 7.79 10.40 -15.50
C ARG A 7 8.77 9.49 -16.23
N LYS A 8 9.87 9.07 -15.58
CA LYS A 8 10.72 8.00 -16.09
C LYS A 8 9.80 6.79 -16.27
N ARG A 9 9.53 6.43 -17.52
CA ARG A 9 8.76 5.23 -17.85
C ARG A 9 9.66 4.05 -17.48
N ILE A 10 9.33 3.37 -16.40
CA ILE A 10 9.98 2.09 -16.08
C ILE A 10 9.41 1.10 -17.08
N HIS A 11 10.05 0.98 -18.24
CA HIS A 11 9.69 -0.04 -19.20
C HIS A 11 10.44 -1.31 -18.78
N PHE A 12 9.77 -2.16 -18.01
CA PHE A 12 10.27 -3.51 -17.83
C PHE A 12 10.33 -4.19 -19.20
N ASN A 13 11.45 -4.82 -19.53
CA ASN A 13 11.48 -5.70 -20.67
C ASN A 13 10.60 -6.92 -20.32
N ILE A 14 9.38 -6.91 -20.83
CA ILE A 14 8.38 -7.96 -20.59
C ILE A 14 8.95 -9.32 -21.02
N ALA A 15 9.78 -9.40 -22.06
CA ALA A 15 10.41 -10.65 -22.47
C ALA A 15 11.45 -11.16 -21.46
N THR A 16 12.18 -10.27 -20.78
CA THR A 16 13.10 -10.66 -19.70
C THR A 16 12.34 -11.11 -18.45
N LEU A 17 11.26 -10.41 -18.10
CA LEU A 17 10.42 -10.80 -16.97
C LEU A 17 9.61 -12.07 -17.22
N LYS A 18 9.19 -12.32 -18.47
CA LYS A 18 8.52 -13.57 -18.89
C LYS A 18 9.40 -14.81 -18.72
N LYS A 19 10.73 -14.67 -18.71
CA LYS A 19 11.69 -15.77 -18.48
C LYS A 19 11.88 -16.14 -17.00
N ASN A 20 11.41 -15.29 -16.08
CA ASN A 20 11.73 -15.41 -14.65
C ASN A 20 10.60 -16.02 -13.82
N ASP A 21 9.58 -16.63 -14.43
CA ASP A 21 8.41 -17.23 -13.76
C ASP A 21 7.91 -16.40 -12.56
N ILE A 22 7.56 -15.15 -12.83
CA ILE A 22 7.12 -14.23 -11.79
C ILE A 22 5.85 -14.78 -11.15
N THR A 23 5.93 -15.00 -9.84
CA THR A 23 4.80 -15.40 -9.00
C THR A 23 3.63 -14.41 -9.14
N ILE A 24 2.41 -14.92 -9.02
CA ILE A 24 1.21 -14.07 -9.02
C ILE A 24 1.28 -13.18 -7.78
N LEU A 25 1.46 -11.88 -7.98
CA LEU A 25 1.83 -10.96 -6.89
C LEU A 25 0.79 -10.89 -5.77
N THR A 26 -0.49 -11.00 -6.12
CA THR A 26 -1.58 -11.00 -5.12
C THR A 26 -1.54 -12.21 -4.20
N LEU A 27 -0.94 -13.31 -4.65
CA LEU A 27 -0.76 -14.54 -3.87
C LEU A 27 0.60 -14.57 -3.14
N ASP A 28 1.49 -13.63 -3.42
CA ASP A 28 2.83 -13.57 -2.81
C ASP A 28 2.78 -12.83 -1.46
N GLU A 29 3.13 -13.54 -0.38
CA GLU A 29 3.13 -12.98 0.98
C GLU A 29 4.12 -11.81 1.13
N ARG A 30 5.26 -11.85 0.42
CA ARG A 30 6.29 -10.80 0.48
C ARG A 30 5.77 -9.51 -0.15
N TRP A 31 5.02 -9.63 -1.25
CA TRP A 31 4.37 -8.50 -1.90
C TRP A 31 3.29 -7.90 -0.97
N ASN A 32 2.52 -8.72 -0.26
CA ASN A 32 1.53 -8.24 0.69
C ASN A 32 2.18 -7.51 1.90
N LYS A 33 3.28 -8.05 2.45
CA LYS A 33 4.04 -7.43 3.56
C LYS A 33 4.59 -6.05 3.21
N LEU A 34 5.01 -5.83 1.96
CA LEU A 34 5.48 -4.53 1.48
C LEU A 34 4.47 -3.40 1.78
N PHE A 35 3.17 -3.67 1.61
CA PHE A 35 2.12 -2.67 1.79
C PHE A 35 1.68 -2.46 3.25
N GLN A 36 2.22 -3.23 4.19
CA GLN A 36 2.11 -2.95 5.63
C GLN A 36 3.06 -1.80 6.03
N ILE A 37 4.18 -1.67 5.32
CA ILE A 37 5.19 -0.63 5.55
C ILE A 37 4.88 0.61 4.72
N ILE A 38 4.46 0.41 3.47
CA ILE A 38 4.20 1.47 2.50
C ILE A 38 2.71 1.52 2.18
N PRO A 39 2.00 2.64 2.41
CA PRO A 39 0.59 2.71 2.08
C PRO A 39 0.37 2.48 0.58
N ILE A 40 -0.55 1.58 0.26
CA ILE A 40 -0.88 1.24 -1.14
C ILE A 40 -1.53 2.44 -1.83
N SER A 41 -1.11 2.73 -3.07
CA SER A 41 -1.78 3.76 -3.88
C SER A 41 -3.04 3.22 -4.54
N ALA A 42 -3.99 4.11 -4.82
CA ALA A 42 -5.22 3.77 -5.53
C ALA A 42 -4.96 3.11 -6.90
N GLU A 43 -3.91 3.53 -7.62
CA GLU A 43 -3.52 2.92 -8.91
C GLU A 43 -3.11 1.46 -8.73
N VAL A 44 -2.26 1.16 -7.73
CA VAL A 44 -1.81 -0.20 -7.44
C VAL A 44 -2.97 -1.07 -6.97
N LYS A 45 -3.82 -0.55 -6.07
CA LYS A 45 -5.02 -1.25 -5.61
C LYS A 45 -5.98 -1.60 -6.75
N LYS A 46 -6.24 -0.67 -7.66
CA LYS A 46 -7.08 -0.94 -8.84
C LYS A 46 -6.52 -2.07 -9.71
N ARG A 47 -5.20 -2.13 -9.89
CA ARG A 47 -4.53 -3.20 -10.64
C ARG A 47 -4.58 -4.53 -9.89
N GLN A 48 -4.43 -4.51 -8.56
CA GLN A 48 -4.59 -5.66 -7.68
C GLN A 48 -6.00 -6.25 -7.81
N ASP A 49 -7.04 -5.42 -7.71
CA ASP A 49 -8.43 -5.83 -7.83
C ASP A 49 -8.72 -6.41 -9.21
N SER A 50 -8.16 -5.81 -10.27
CA SER A 50 -8.27 -6.33 -11.63
C SER A 50 -7.66 -7.72 -11.78
N LEU A 51 -6.47 -7.94 -11.20
CA LEU A 51 -5.81 -9.25 -11.22
C LEU A 51 -6.63 -10.29 -10.46
N ASN A 52 -7.14 -9.95 -9.27
CA ASN A 52 -7.98 -10.85 -8.48
C ASN A 52 -9.27 -11.23 -9.19
N ARG A 53 -9.88 -10.30 -9.94
CA ARG A 53 -11.07 -10.61 -10.77
C ARG A 53 -10.75 -11.63 -11.87
N LEU A 54 -9.59 -11.51 -12.52
CA LEU A 54 -9.17 -12.46 -13.56
C LEU A 54 -8.91 -13.85 -12.97
N LEU A 55 -8.26 -13.93 -11.81
CA LEU A 55 -8.06 -15.20 -11.08
C LEU A 55 -9.40 -15.85 -10.69
N ALA A 56 -10.36 -15.05 -10.23
CA ALA A 56 -11.70 -15.55 -9.92
C ALA A 56 -12.44 -16.08 -11.17
N GLN A 57 -12.26 -15.44 -12.33
CA GLN A 57 -12.82 -15.93 -13.59
C GLN A 57 -12.14 -17.23 -14.03
N GLU A 58 -10.81 -17.31 -13.97
CA GLU A 58 -10.07 -18.55 -14.27
C GLU A 58 -10.51 -19.70 -13.37
N SER A 59 -10.69 -19.45 -12.07
CA SER A 59 -11.19 -20.47 -11.14
C SER A 59 -12.56 -21.01 -11.55
N ARG A 60 -13.47 -20.16 -12.03
CA ARG A 60 -14.79 -20.59 -12.54
C ARG A 60 -14.67 -21.44 -13.80
N LEU A 61 -13.79 -21.06 -14.73
CA LEU A 61 -13.53 -21.84 -15.94
C LEU A 61 -12.96 -23.23 -15.60
N TYR A 62 -12.06 -23.33 -14.62
CA TYR A 62 -11.57 -24.62 -14.14
C TYR A 62 -12.67 -25.46 -13.49
N GLN A 63 -13.56 -24.84 -12.70
CA GLN A 63 -14.71 -25.55 -12.11
C GLN A 63 -15.62 -26.13 -13.20
N GLU A 64 -15.91 -25.35 -14.24
CA GLU A 64 -16.69 -25.80 -15.40
C GLU A 64 -15.98 -26.92 -16.15
N LYS A 65 -14.67 -26.77 -16.44
CA LYS A 65 -13.87 -27.82 -17.09
C LYS A 65 -13.92 -29.13 -16.29
N ASN A 66 -13.81 -29.05 -14.98
CA ASN A 66 -13.85 -30.21 -14.09
C ASN A 66 -15.25 -30.84 -13.98
N SER A 67 -16.34 -30.12 -14.30
CA SER A 67 -17.70 -30.67 -14.29
C SER A 67 -18.08 -31.37 -15.59
N ILE A 68 -17.41 -31.08 -16.71
CA ILE A 68 -17.70 -31.69 -18.02
C ILE A 68 -17.55 -33.21 -18.00
N GLU A 69 -16.43 -33.72 -17.46
CA GLU A 69 -16.16 -35.16 -17.50
C GLU A 69 -17.17 -35.99 -16.68
N PRO A 70 -17.53 -35.59 -15.44
CA PRO A 70 -18.66 -36.18 -14.72
C PRO A 70 -19.99 -36.11 -15.48
N GLU A 71 -20.29 -35.01 -16.17
CA GLU A 71 -21.51 -34.90 -16.98
C GLU A 71 -21.50 -35.85 -18.17
N LYS A 72 -20.39 -35.94 -18.91
CA LYS A 72 -20.24 -36.89 -20.02
C LYS A 72 -20.47 -38.32 -19.58
N LYS A 73 -19.92 -38.72 -18.42
CA LYS A 73 -20.14 -40.05 -17.85
C LYS A 73 -21.61 -40.33 -17.53
N LYS A 74 -22.33 -39.35 -16.96
CA LYS A 74 -23.77 -39.49 -16.70
C LYS A 74 -24.55 -39.72 -18.00
N VAL A 75 -24.29 -38.90 -19.02
CA VAL A 75 -24.97 -39.02 -20.32
C VAL A 75 -24.61 -40.34 -21.02
N MET A 76 -23.35 -40.79 -20.93
CA MET A 76 -22.92 -42.07 -21.48
C MET A 76 -23.61 -43.26 -20.83
N ASN A 77 -23.76 -43.25 -19.51
CA ASN A 77 -24.50 -44.28 -18.79
C ASN A 77 -25.98 -44.33 -19.22
N THR A 78 -26.60 -43.16 -19.43
CA THR A 78 -27.97 -43.07 -19.98
C THR A 78 -28.07 -43.67 -21.38
N ILE A 79 -27.06 -43.42 -22.24
CA ILE A 79 -27.00 -44.04 -23.57
C ILE A 79 -26.93 -45.56 -23.45
N MET A 80 -26.03 -46.08 -22.62
CA MET A 80 -25.87 -47.53 -22.42
C MET A 80 -27.17 -48.18 -21.92
N SER A 81 -27.87 -47.56 -20.98
CA SER A 81 -29.13 -48.10 -20.44
C SER A 81 -30.28 -48.09 -21.45
N LEU A 82 -30.36 -47.06 -22.31
CA LEU A 82 -31.45 -46.89 -23.26
C LEU A 82 -31.25 -47.66 -24.57
N THR A 83 -30.03 -48.13 -24.86
CA THR A 83 -29.68 -48.80 -26.13
C THR A 83 -30.53 -50.05 -26.35
N THR A 84 -30.60 -50.95 -25.36
CA THR A 84 -31.43 -52.16 -25.42
C THR A 84 -32.91 -51.81 -25.63
N GLU A 85 -33.41 -50.80 -24.93
CA GLU A 85 -34.82 -50.43 -24.98
C GLU A 85 -35.23 -49.76 -26.30
N ALA A 86 -34.34 -48.97 -26.89
CA ALA A 86 -34.56 -48.29 -28.16
C ALA A 86 -34.51 -49.25 -29.36
N PHE A 87 -33.60 -50.24 -29.35
CA PHE A 87 -33.35 -51.09 -30.51
C PHE A 87 -34.01 -52.47 -30.41
N GLU A 88 -34.06 -53.11 -29.24
CA GLU A 88 -34.68 -54.44 -29.09
C GLU A 88 -36.19 -54.35 -28.86
N LYS A 89 -36.64 -53.36 -28.05
CA LYS A 89 -38.07 -53.14 -27.78
C LYS A 89 -38.74 -52.14 -28.73
N ASN A 90 -37.99 -51.60 -29.69
CA ASN A 90 -38.43 -50.60 -30.68
C ASN A 90 -39.18 -49.41 -30.05
N ASN A 91 -38.77 -48.97 -28.86
CA ASN A 91 -39.41 -47.86 -28.15
C ASN A 91 -38.98 -46.51 -28.73
N GLU A 92 -39.93 -45.76 -29.28
CA GLU A 92 -39.67 -44.44 -29.90
C GLU A 92 -39.22 -43.37 -28.90
N ASP A 93 -39.71 -43.39 -27.65
CA ASP A 93 -39.25 -42.46 -26.61
C ASP A 93 -37.79 -42.71 -26.25
N ALA A 94 -37.38 -43.98 -26.16
CA ALA A 94 -35.99 -44.35 -25.90
C ALA A 94 -35.06 -43.91 -27.05
N LYS A 95 -35.50 -44.04 -28.31
CA LYS A 95 -34.76 -43.53 -29.48
C LYS A 95 -34.60 -42.00 -29.44
N LEU A 96 -35.66 -41.27 -29.10
CA LEU A 96 -35.60 -39.81 -28.97
C LEU A 96 -34.64 -39.38 -27.86
N MET A 97 -34.67 -40.06 -26.71
CA MET A 97 -33.74 -39.79 -25.60
C MET A 97 -32.29 -40.13 -25.96
N LEU A 98 -32.04 -41.20 -26.72
CA LEU A 98 -30.70 -41.51 -27.24
C LEU A 98 -30.18 -40.41 -28.17
N GLN A 99 -31.02 -39.92 -29.08
CA GLN A 99 -30.63 -38.82 -29.98
C GLN A 99 -30.27 -37.55 -29.20
N LYS A 100 -31.09 -37.18 -28.19
CA LYS A 100 -30.79 -36.03 -27.30
C LYS A 100 -29.50 -36.25 -26.51
N SER A 101 -29.27 -37.46 -26.03
CA SER A 101 -28.06 -37.81 -25.28
C SER A 101 -26.80 -37.71 -26.15
N LYS A 102 -26.86 -38.18 -27.40
CA LYS A 102 -25.78 -38.02 -28.38
C LYS A 102 -25.48 -36.54 -28.66
N GLN A 103 -26.51 -35.74 -28.95
CA GLN A 103 -26.37 -34.30 -29.14
C GLN A 103 -25.77 -33.61 -27.90
N ARG A 104 -26.14 -34.05 -26.69
CA ARG A 104 -25.58 -33.52 -25.45
C ARG A 104 -24.10 -33.87 -25.29
N ILE A 105 -23.65 -35.08 -25.63
CA ILE A 105 -22.23 -35.44 -25.62
C ILE A 105 -21.45 -34.59 -26.63
N GLU A 106 -21.96 -34.43 -27.84
CA GLU A 106 -21.33 -33.58 -28.87
C GLU A 106 -21.19 -32.14 -28.38
N ALA A 107 -22.23 -31.58 -27.75
CA ALA A 107 -22.18 -30.25 -27.14
C ALA A 107 -21.16 -30.16 -25.99
N LEU A 108 -21.07 -31.18 -25.14
CA LEU A 108 -20.08 -31.25 -24.05
C LEU A 108 -18.64 -31.40 -24.56
N ASN A 109 -18.44 -32.13 -25.67
CA ASN A 109 -17.13 -32.21 -26.33
C ASN A 109 -16.72 -30.84 -26.86
N LYS A 110 -17.61 -30.18 -27.61
CA LYS A 110 -17.36 -28.84 -28.13
C LYS A 110 -17.07 -27.84 -27.02
N ARG A 111 -17.86 -27.84 -25.94
CA ARG A 111 -17.64 -26.94 -24.79
C ARG A 111 -16.30 -27.20 -24.11
N SER A 112 -15.83 -28.45 -24.08
CA SER A 112 -14.52 -28.81 -23.53
C SER A 112 -13.38 -28.16 -24.32
N GLU A 113 -13.47 -28.16 -25.65
CA GLU A 113 -12.49 -27.52 -26.53
C GLU A 113 -12.51 -25.99 -26.37
N GLU A 114 -13.71 -25.39 -26.36
CA GLU A 114 -13.89 -23.95 -26.12
C GLU A 114 -13.28 -23.51 -24.78
N LEU A 115 -13.48 -24.30 -23.71
CA LEU A 115 -12.91 -24.01 -22.39
C LEU A 115 -11.38 -24.07 -22.37
N GLU A 116 -10.75 -24.93 -23.19
CA GLU A 116 -9.30 -24.98 -23.29
C GLU A 116 -8.72 -23.71 -23.92
N GLU A 117 -9.36 -23.22 -24.97
CA GLU A 117 -9.01 -21.96 -25.61
C GLU A 117 -9.25 -20.76 -24.67
N GLU A 118 -10.40 -20.72 -23.98
CA GLU A 118 -10.73 -19.68 -23.01
C GLU A 118 -9.74 -19.65 -21.84
N LEU A 119 -9.37 -20.81 -21.29
CA LEU A 119 -8.38 -20.92 -20.22
C LEU A 119 -6.99 -20.46 -20.69
N PHE A 120 -6.57 -20.87 -21.89
CA PHE A 120 -5.29 -20.45 -22.46
C PHE A 120 -5.23 -18.91 -22.62
N ALA A 121 -6.28 -18.31 -23.18
CA ALA A 121 -6.38 -16.86 -23.32
C ALA A 121 -6.39 -16.16 -21.94
N LYS A 122 -7.14 -16.70 -20.98
CA LYS A 122 -7.24 -16.16 -19.62
C LYS A 122 -5.89 -16.18 -18.89
N GLN A 123 -5.09 -17.23 -19.06
CA GLN A 123 -3.74 -17.31 -18.49
C GLN A 123 -2.83 -16.18 -18.99
N GLU A 124 -2.88 -15.85 -20.29
CA GLU A 124 -2.09 -14.74 -20.83
C GLU A 124 -2.62 -13.38 -20.37
N GLU A 125 -3.94 -13.21 -20.21
CA GLU A 125 -4.53 -12.01 -19.58
C GLU A 125 -4.03 -11.82 -18.14
N ILE A 126 -4.07 -12.89 -17.34
CA ILE A 126 -3.59 -12.90 -15.95
C ILE A 126 -2.10 -12.53 -15.89
N ARG A 127 -1.28 -13.14 -16.74
CA ARG A 127 0.15 -12.86 -16.83
C ARG A 127 0.40 -11.38 -17.13
N ASN A 128 -0.30 -10.83 -18.12
CA ASN A 128 -0.19 -9.42 -18.50
C ASN A 128 -0.72 -8.46 -17.43
N ALA A 129 -1.77 -8.85 -16.69
CA ALA A 129 -2.26 -8.08 -15.55
C ALA A 129 -1.26 -8.10 -14.39
N ASN A 130 -0.63 -9.25 -14.12
CA ASN A 130 0.40 -9.40 -13.09
C ASN A 130 1.63 -8.52 -13.39
N PHE A 131 2.10 -8.47 -14.64
CA PHE A 131 3.18 -7.55 -15.02
C PHE A 131 2.80 -6.09 -14.87
N ARG A 132 1.58 -5.73 -15.27
CA ARG A 132 1.06 -4.36 -15.09
C ARG A 132 0.95 -3.98 -13.62
N LEU A 133 0.62 -4.92 -12.74
CA LEU A 133 0.64 -4.73 -11.30
C LEU A 133 2.07 -4.54 -10.80
N LEU A 134 3.00 -5.41 -11.20
CA LEU A 134 4.43 -5.30 -10.85
C LEU A 134 4.99 -3.92 -11.19
N GLU A 135 4.74 -3.45 -12.41
CA GLU A 135 5.20 -2.14 -12.86
C GLU A 135 4.65 -1.01 -11.98
N GLY A 136 3.34 -1.06 -11.70
CA GLY A 136 2.70 -0.10 -10.79
C GLY A 136 3.28 -0.14 -9.38
N THR A 137 3.49 -1.34 -8.83
CA THR A 137 4.08 -1.55 -7.51
C THR A 137 5.48 -0.94 -7.44
N VAL A 138 6.38 -1.29 -8.37
CA VAL A 138 7.76 -0.79 -8.35
C VAL A 138 7.79 0.73 -8.49
N ARG A 139 7.01 1.29 -9.42
CA ARG A 139 6.93 2.76 -9.58
C ARG A 139 6.47 3.44 -8.30
N HIS A 140 5.46 2.88 -7.61
CA HIS A 140 4.94 3.42 -6.36
C HIS A 140 5.98 3.36 -5.24
N VAL A 141 6.57 2.19 -5.01
CA VAL A 141 7.56 1.97 -3.95
C VAL A 141 8.75 2.90 -4.09
N TYR A 142 9.34 2.99 -5.28
CA TYR A 142 10.48 3.89 -5.52
C TYR A 142 10.10 5.37 -5.36
N SER A 143 8.88 5.75 -5.77
CA SER A 143 8.39 7.11 -5.54
C SER A 143 8.28 7.44 -4.06
N VAL A 144 7.75 6.52 -3.24
CA VAL A 144 7.66 6.70 -1.78
C VAL A 144 9.07 6.75 -1.18
N MET A 145 9.94 5.81 -1.51
CA MET A 145 11.32 5.76 -1.01
C MET A 145 12.10 7.05 -1.29
N LEU A 146 12.02 7.58 -2.52
CA LEU A 146 12.68 8.84 -2.88
C LEU A 146 12.13 10.04 -2.11
N LYS A 147 10.81 10.09 -1.88
CA LYS A 147 10.20 11.15 -1.07
C LYS A 147 10.63 11.06 0.39
N SER A 148 10.63 9.86 0.97
CA SER A 148 11.05 9.63 2.35
C SER A 148 12.52 10.04 2.55
N ARG A 149 13.43 9.60 1.67
CA ARG A 149 14.85 9.97 1.75
C ARG A 149 15.09 11.47 1.63
N ARG A 150 14.34 12.17 0.77
CA ARG A 150 14.42 13.63 0.67
C ARG A 150 13.94 14.31 1.96
N LYS A 151 12.84 13.83 2.54
CA LYS A 151 12.30 14.37 3.79
C LYS A 151 13.28 14.15 4.94
N GLU A 152 13.88 12.97 5.03
CA GLU A 152 14.92 12.63 6.01
C GLU A 152 16.11 13.60 5.93
N LEU A 153 16.66 13.82 4.73
CA LEU A 153 17.77 14.77 4.54
C LEU A 153 17.41 16.23 4.89
N LEU A 154 16.15 16.65 4.66
CA LEU A 154 15.71 17.99 5.02
C LEU A 154 15.58 18.13 6.54
N LEU A 155 15.02 17.13 7.21
CA LEU A 155 14.90 17.09 8.66
C LEU A 155 16.27 17.07 9.33
N GLU A 156 17.23 16.30 8.80
CA GLU A 156 18.59 16.24 9.33
C GLU A 156 19.27 17.62 9.29
N LYS A 157 19.14 18.34 8.17
CA LYS A 157 19.66 19.72 8.03
C LYS A 157 19.00 20.69 9.00
N GLU A 158 17.69 20.55 9.22
CA GLU A 158 16.95 21.39 10.15
C GLU A 158 17.32 21.09 11.61
N ILE A 159 17.51 19.82 11.97
CA ILE A 159 18.01 19.41 13.28
C ILE A 159 19.39 20.03 13.53
N ASP A 160 20.29 19.97 12.55
CA ASP A 160 21.64 20.53 12.70
C ASP A 160 21.65 22.06 12.83
N SER A 161 20.76 22.76 12.12
CA SER A 161 20.64 24.21 12.25
C SER A 161 20.09 24.61 13.63
N LEU A 162 19.10 23.88 14.13
CA LEU A 162 18.53 24.09 15.46
C LEU A 162 19.54 23.79 16.57
N LYS A 163 20.35 22.73 16.43
CA LYS A 163 21.46 22.44 17.37
C LYS A 163 22.48 23.57 17.46
N LYS A 164 22.85 24.16 16.31
CA LYS A 164 23.76 25.32 16.28
C LYS A 164 23.15 26.52 17.00
N LYS A 165 21.88 26.83 16.70
CA LYS A 165 21.16 27.94 17.34
C LYS A 165 21.02 27.73 18.85
N LEU A 166 20.71 26.51 19.29
CA LEU A 166 20.64 26.17 20.70
C LEU A 166 21.99 26.41 21.40
N LYS A 167 23.10 25.99 20.78
CA LYS A 167 24.44 26.21 21.33
C LYS A 167 24.76 27.71 21.46
N GLU A 168 24.41 28.51 20.46
CA GLU A 168 24.60 29.96 20.48
C GLU A 168 23.81 30.62 21.63
N LEU A 169 22.53 30.26 21.79
CA LEU A 169 21.69 30.76 22.88
C LEU A 169 22.21 30.33 24.26
N GLN A 170 22.72 29.09 24.39
CA GLN A 170 23.34 28.62 25.63
C GLN A 170 24.60 29.43 25.97
N THR A 171 25.44 29.74 24.98
CA THR A 171 26.63 30.60 25.18
C THR A 171 26.23 32.01 25.58
N GLN A 172 25.23 32.62 24.91
CA GLN A 172 24.71 33.94 25.28
C GLN A 172 24.19 33.95 26.72
N ARG A 173 23.36 32.97 27.09
CA ARG A 173 22.86 32.81 28.46
C ARG A 173 24.00 32.69 29.47
N GLN A 174 25.00 31.86 29.18
CA GLN A 174 26.16 31.68 30.07
C GLN A 174 26.98 32.96 30.22
N SER A 175 27.12 33.76 29.15
CA SER A 175 27.88 35.02 29.18
C SER A 175 27.21 36.13 30.00
N ILE A 176 25.88 36.13 30.09
CA ILE A 176 25.10 37.13 30.84
C ILE A 176 24.79 36.64 32.27
N SER A 177 24.76 35.32 32.48
CA SER A 177 24.54 34.67 33.78
C SER A 177 25.68 35.00 34.73
N THR A 178 25.57 36.14 35.40
CA THR A 178 26.45 36.56 36.47
C THR A 178 25.98 35.89 37.77
N ASP A 179 26.91 35.41 38.59
CA ASP A 179 26.57 35.00 39.95
C ASP A 179 26.32 36.25 40.79
N TRP A 180 25.06 36.67 40.81
CA TRP A 180 24.60 37.84 41.55
C TRP A 180 24.71 37.67 43.07
N THR A 181 25.02 36.46 43.57
CA THR A 181 25.18 36.18 45.00
C THR A 181 26.26 37.04 45.64
N VAL A 182 27.38 37.28 44.94
CA VAL A 182 28.48 38.13 45.43
C VAL A 182 28.07 39.59 45.48
N VAL A 183 27.34 40.07 44.47
CA VAL A 183 26.84 41.45 44.40
C VAL A 183 25.78 41.69 45.48
N TYR A 184 24.86 40.74 45.66
CA TYR A 184 23.79 40.81 46.64
C TYR A 184 24.31 40.72 48.08
N SER A 185 25.29 39.86 48.34
CA SER A 185 25.95 39.79 49.65
C SER A 185 26.76 41.06 49.98
N PHE A 186 27.40 41.69 48.99
CA PHE A 186 28.04 42.99 49.16
C PHE A 186 27.02 44.09 49.53
N PHE A 187 25.92 44.20 48.79
CA PHE A 187 24.88 45.20 49.11
C PHE A 187 24.21 44.93 50.45
N HIS A 188 23.98 43.66 50.80
CA HIS A 188 23.45 43.29 52.11
C HIS A 188 24.37 43.69 53.26
N ALA A 189 25.69 43.51 53.11
CA ALA A 189 26.67 43.93 54.12
C ALA A 189 26.80 45.46 54.24
N LEU A 190 26.61 46.19 53.13
CA LEU A 190 26.75 47.65 53.09
C LEU A 190 25.49 48.39 53.58
N LEU A 191 24.31 47.94 53.16
CA LEU A 191 23.03 48.64 53.36
C LEU A 191 22.18 48.01 54.46
N GLY A 192 22.44 46.75 54.82
CA GLY A 192 21.62 45.98 55.74
C GLY A 192 20.36 45.40 55.08
N ALA A 193 19.75 44.43 55.76
CA ALA A 193 18.63 43.64 55.22
C ALA A 193 17.38 44.49 54.90
N GLU A 194 17.08 45.50 55.72
CA GLU A 194 15.85 46.29 55.59
C GLU A 194 15.87 47.20 54.36
N GLU A 195 16.98 47.92 54.11
CA GLU A 195 17.09 48.82 52.96
C GLU A 195 17.24 48.03 51.64
N LEU A 196 17.91 46.87 51.67
CA LEU A 196 17.97 45.99 50.50
C LEU A 196 16.57 45.47 50.11
N THR A 197 15.78 45.05 51.10
CA THR A 197 14.40 44.58 50.88
C THR A 197 13.51 45.64 50.24
N LYS A 198 13.69 46.93 50.60
CA LYS A 198 12.96 48.04 49.96
C LYS A 198 13.38 48.22 48.50
N LEU A 199 14.67 48.13 48.20
CA LEU A 199 15.19 48.23 46.83
C LEU A 199 14.71 47.07 45.95
N ASP A 200 14.70 45.85 46.47
CA ASP A 200 14.18 44.68 45.74
C ASP A 200 12.70 44.85 45.37
N GLN A 201 11.89 45.38 46.29
CA GLN A 201 10.47 45.68 46.03
C GLN A 201 10.27 46.75 44.95
N LEU A 202 11.20 47.70 44.82
CA LEU A 202 11.11 48.79 43.83
C LEU A 202 11.59 48.36 42.45
N PHE A 203 12.68 47.60 42.36
CA PHE A 203 13.37 47.33 41.09
C PHE A 203 13.15 45.92 40.54
N LEU A 204 13.00 44.89 41.38
CA LEU A 204 12.88 43.50 40.92
C LEU A 204 11.42 43.07 40.75
N LYS A 205 10.48 43.68 41.48
CA LYS A 205 9.06 43.33 41.43
C LYS A 205 8.36 43.79 40.14
N SER A 206 8.84 44.88 39.52
CA SER A 206 8.32 45.41 38.25
C SER A 206 8.82 44.63 37.01
N GLU A 207 9.93 43.90 37.13
CA GLU A 207 10.55 43.16 36.03
C GLU A 207 9.81 41.83 35.74
N VAL A 208 9.27 41.18 36.77
CA VAL A 208 8.50 39.92 36.67
C VAL A 208 7.16 40.11 35.93
N GLU A 209 6.45 41.22 36.18
CA GLU A 209 5.18 41.53 35.48
C GLU A 209 5.39 41.80 33.98
N SER A 210 6.54 42.32 33.57
CA SER A 210 6.83 42.61 32.15
C SER A 210 7.12 41.36 31.30
N TYR A 211 7.66 40.30 31.91
CA TYR A 211 7.93 39.02 31.24
C TYR A 211 6.64 38.22 31.01
N GLU A 212 5.73 38.18 32.00
CA GLU A 212 4.46 37.45 31.91
C GLU A 212 3.49 38.05 30.87
N ILE A 213 3.54 39.37 30.64
CA ILE A 213 2.73 40.05 29.61
C ILE A 213 3.24 39.73 28.19
N SER A 214 4.53 39.43 28.02
CA SER A 214 5.14 39.11 26.71
C SER A 214 4.88 37.66 26.25
N GLU A 215 4.76 36.70 27.19
CA GLU A 215 4.39 35.31 26.89
C GLU A 215 2.88 35.14 26.60
N SER A 216 2.02 35.93 27.25
CA SER A 216 0.57 35.87 27.07
C SER A 216 0.07 36.53 25.76
N GLY A 217 0.82 37.46 25.18
CA GLY A 217 0.49 38.08 23.88
C GLY A 217 0.86 37.26 22.62
N SER A 218 1.61 36.16 22.77
CA SER A 218 2.13 35.39 21.62
C SER A 218 1.30 34.15 21.26
N ASN A 219 0.28 33.79 22.06
CA ASN A 219 -0.48 32.55 21.88
C ASN A 219 -1.87 32.71 21.23
N GLU A 220 -2.18 33.87 20.64
CA GLU A 220 -3.52 34.13 20.02
C GLU A 220 -3.54 34.41 18.51
N LYS A 221 -2.45 34.16 17.76
CA LYS A 221 -2.50 34.18 16.29
C LYS A 221 -1.69 33.07 15.63
N ASN A 222 -2.25 31.85 15.60
CA ASN A 222 -2.41 31.02 14.39
C ASN A 222 -3.10 29.70 14.69
#